data_AF-A0A3B8SYI3-F1
#
_entry.id   AF-A0A3B8SYI3-F1
#
_cell.length_a   1.000
_cell.length_b   1.000
_cell.length_c   1.000
_cell.angle_alpha   90.00
_cell.angle_beta   90.00
_cell.angle_gamma   90.00
#
_symmetry.space_group_name_H-M   'P 1'
#
loop_
_entity.id
_entity.type
_entity.pdbx_description
1 polymer ?
#
loop_
_entity_poly.entity_id
_entity_poly.type
_entity_poly.pdbx_seq_one_letter_code
_entity_poly.pdbx_strand_id
1 'polypeptide(L)'
;MKVIREPEPVKWSIQKTCVADINREEIGCEAVLEVDYTDIYEKTKQNFRSTGDWGEGYTETVKIYTFKCPCCGAENEVKFSEIPDKIRKIIEKREKEKQLEKKK
;
A
#
# COMPACT_ATOMS: atom_id res chain seq x y z
N MET A 1 -24.47 5.12 -29.75
CA MET A 1 -23.47 5.56 -28.76
C MET A 1 -23.45 4.55 -27.62
N LYS A 2 -22.40 3.72 -27.52
CA LYS A 2 -22.22 2.88 -26.33
C LYS A 2 -21.80 3.80 -25.19
N VAL A 3 -22.73 4.12 -24.30
CA VAL A 3 -22.41 4.77 -23.03
C VAL A 3 -21.61 3.74 -22.24
N ILE A 4 -20.28 3.84 -22.31
CA ILE A 4 -19.41 3.19 -21.36
C ILE A 4 -19.74 3.90 -20.04
N ARG A 5 -20.62 3.31 -19.23
CA ARG A 5 -20.81 3.78 -17.85
C ARG A 5 -19.46 3.65 -17.19
N GLU A 6 -18.78 4.78 -17.02
CA GLU A 6 -17.63 4.86 -16.14
C GLU A 6 -18.06 4.23 -14.81
N PRO A 7 -17.31 3.25 -14.28
CA PRO A 7 -17.67 2.64 -13.01
C PRO A 7 -17.80 3.76 -11.99
N GLU A 8 -18.91 3.78 -11.25
CA GLU A 8 -19.16 4.81 -10.23
C GLU A 8 -17.89 5.00 -9.40
N PRO A 9 -17.38 6.25 -9.27
CA PRO A 9 -16.13 6.48 -8.58
C PRO A 9 -16.32 6.03 -7.14
N VAL A 10 -15.61 4.97 -6.75
CA VAL A 10 -15.64 4.48 -5.38
C VAL A 10 -14.86 5.50 -4.56
N LYS A 11 -15.58 6.49 -4.01
CA LYS A 11 -14.96 7.55 -3.20
C LYS A 11 -14.58 6.97 -1.84
N TRP A 12 -13.30 6.73 -1.66
CA TRP A 12 -12.73 6.39 -0.37
C TRP A 12 -11.37 7.07 -0.23
N SER A 13 -11.21 7.77 0.88
CA SER A 13 -9.97 8.37 1.32
C SER A 13 -9.81 8.15 2.83
N ILE A 14 -8.56 8.16 3.28
CA ILE A 14 -8.18 8.04 4.68
C ILE A 14 -7.15 9.11 5.01
N GLN A 15 -7.25 9.71 6.18
CA GLN A 15 -6.22 10.62 6.68
C GLN A 15 -5.08 9.82 7.30
N LYS A 16 -3.85 10.10 6.86
CA LYS A 16 -2.62 9.46 7.31
C LYS A 16 -1.55 10.49 7.61
N THR A 17 -0.87 10.32 8.73
CA THR A 17 0.32 11.09 9.07
C THR A 17 1.54 10.42 8.45
N CYS A 18 2.39 11.21 7.78
CA CYS A 18 3.65 10.72 7.24
C CYS A 18 4.67 10.47 8.36
N VAL A 19 4.97 9.21 8.63
CA VAL A 19 5.92 8.77 9.68
C VAL A 19 7.10 7.96 9.13
N ALA A 20 7.12 7.64 7.83
CA ALA A 20 8.17 6.86 7.17
C ALA A 20 8.40 5.48 7.82
N ASP A 21 7.33 4.73 8.04
CA ASP A 21 7.33 3.46 8.79
C ASP A 21 7.71 2.22 7.96
N ILE A 22 8.08 2.40 6.69
CA ILE A 22 8.45 1.31 5.79
C ILE A 22 9.97 1.13 5.71
N ASN A 23 10.70 2.17 5.34
CA ASN A 23 12.16 2.10 5.16
C ASN A 23 12.82 2.75 6.38
N ARG A 24 13.70 2.01 7.06
CA ARG A 24 14.40 2.47 8.28
C ARG A 24 15.24 3.75 8.05
N GLU A 25 15.64 4.00 6.80
CA GLU A 25 16.46 5.15 6.39
C GLU A 25 15.63 6.40 6.06
N GLU A 26 14.31 6.27 5.95
CA GLU A 26 13.44 7.40 5.62
C GLU A 26 12.99 8.14 6.89
N ILE A 27 12.87 9.47 6.77
CA ILE A 27 12.38 10.34 7.84
C ILE A 27 11.01 10.88 7.41
N GLY A 28 10.00 10.63 8.24
CA GLY A 28 8.66 11.17 8.05
C GLY A 28 8.64 12.68 8.22
N CYS A 29 7.84 13.38 7.43
CA CYS A 29 7.67 14.84 7.56
C CYS A 29 6.51 15.23 8.49
N GLU A 30 5.85 14.26 9.13
CA GLU A 30 4.70 14.45 10.03
C GLU A 30 3.49 15.15 9.39
N ALA A 31 3.51 15.36 8.06
CA ALA A 31 2.40 15.94 7.33
C ALA A 31 1.18 15.02 7.40
N VAL A 32 0.02 15.60 7.69
CA VAL A 32 -1.28 14.91 7.61
C VAL A 32 -1.77 14.99 6.18
N LEU A 33 -1.92 13.83 5.55
CA LEU A 33 -2.28 13.68 4.15
C LEU A 33 -3.59 12.94 4.03
N GLU A 34 -4.43 13.39 3.11
CA GLU A 34 -5.57 12.62 2.66
C GLU A 34 -5.09 11.67 1.56
N VAL A 35 -5.09 10.37 1.86
CA VAL A 35 -4.64 9.30 0.97
C VAL A 35 -5.87 8.63 0.40
N ASP A 36 -5.99 8.60 -0.92
CA ASP A 36 -7.06 7.90 -1.60
C ASP A 36 -6.62 6.48 -2.02
N TYR A 37 -7.57 5.69 -2.52
CA TYR A 37 -7.24 4.35 -3.00
C TYR A 37 -6.37 4.34 -4.28
N THR A 38 -6.24 5.48 -4.97
CA THR A 38 -5.43 5.56 -6.20
C THR A 38 -3.96 5.84 -5.92
N ASP A 39 -3.64 6.42 -4.77
CA ASP A 39 -2.27 6.61 -4.30
C ASP A 39 -1.66 5.36 -3.64
N ILE A 40 -2.50 4.39 -3.26
CA ILE A 40 -2.07 3.15 -2.62
C ILE A 40 -1.63 2.10 -3.65
N TYR A 41 -0.50 1.44 -3.38
CA TYR A 41 0.01 0.30 -4.14
C TYR A 41 0.44 -0.85 -3.22
N GLU A 42 0.55 -2.05 -3.81
CA GLU A 42 1.07 -3.22 -3.10
C GLU A 42 2.61 -3.23 -3.11
N LYS A 43 3.21 -3.47 -1.96
CA LYS A 43 4.64 -3.72 -1.82
C LYS A 43 4.86 -5.03 -1.06
N THR A 44 5.93 -5.74 -1.36
CA THR A 44 6.35 -6.91 -0.58
C THR A 44 7.35 -6.46 0.48
N LYS A 45 7.07 -6.80 1.74
CA LYS A 45 7.94 -6.58 2.89
C LYS A 45 8.42 -7.92 3.42
N GLN A 46 9.72 -8.00 3.72
CA GLN A 46 10.31 -9.18 4.35
C GLN A 46 10.26 -8.99 5.87
N ASN A 47 9.52 -9.86 6.54
CA ASN A 47 9.46 -9.89 7.99
C ASN A 47 10.26 -11.09 8.48
N PHE A 48 11.28 -10.83 9.29
CA PHE A 48 12.00 -11.90 9.98
C PHE A 48 11.17 -12.35 11.19
N ARG A 49 10.78 -13.62 11.20
CA ARG A 49 10.08 -14.24 12.34
C ARG A 49 11.03 -15.17 13.06
N SER A 50 11.38 -14.80 14.29
CA SER A 50 12.17 -15.66 15.17
C SER A 50 11.31 -16.81 15.67
N THR A 51 11.85 -18.03 15.60
CA THR A 51 11.20 -19.28 16.03
C THR A 51 11.79 -19.85 17.32
N GLY A 52 12.74 -19.15 17.96
CA GLY A 52 13.34 -19.57 19.22
C GLY A 52 14.33 -18.55 19.80
N ASP A 53 14.81 -18.82 21.01
CA ASP A 53 15.67 -17.91 21.79
C ASP A 53 17.07 -17.67 21.18
N TRP A 54 17.51 -18.50 20.23
CA TRP A 54 18.89 -18.48 19.70
C TRP A 54 19.04 -17.86 18.31
N GLY A 55 18.06 -17.08 17.86
CA GLY A 55 18.14 -16.37 16.57
C GLY A 55 17.83 -17.25 15.35
N GLU A 56 17.41 -18.50 15.56
CA GLU A 56 16.75 -19.28 14.51
C GLU A 56 15.41 -18.61 14.16
N GLY A 57 15.18 -18.46 12.87
CA GLY A 57 14.00 -17.83 12.33
C GLY A 57 13.95 -17.96 10.83
N TYR A 58 12.80 -17.66 10.25
CA TYR A 58 12.62 -17.62 8.81
C TYR A 58 12.19 -16.22 8.39
N THR A 59 12.53 -15.88 7.14
CA THR A 59 12.06 -14.64 6.53
C THR A 59 10.78 -14.94 5.78
N GLU A 60 9.69 -14.32 6.20
CA GLU A 60 8.42 -14.40 5.48
C GLU A 60 8.27 -13.16 4.59
N THR A 61 7.86 -13.38 3.34
CA THR A 61 7.53 -12.27 2.44
C THR A 61 6.03 -12.02 2.53
N VAL A 62 5.64 -10.90 3.13
CA VAL A 62 4.25 -10.48 3.23
C VAL A 62 3.96 -9.33 2.27
N LYS A 63 2.73 -9.29 1.75
CA LYS A 63 2.25 -8.14 1.00
C LYS A 63 1.70 -7.10 1.95
N ILE A 64 2.12 -5.86 1.76
CA ILE A 64 1.65 -4.69 2.50
C ILE A 64 1.06 -3.67 1.51
N TYR A 65 0.19 -2.81 2.03
CA TYR A 65 -0.30 -1.66 1.29
C TYR A 65 0.54 -0.44 1.67
N THR A 66 0.96 0.30 0.66
CA THR A 66 1.90 1.42 0.81
C THR A 66 1.41 2.62 0.02
N PHE A 67 1.67 3.81 0.53
CA PHE A 67 1.58 5.06 -0.23
C PHE A 67 2.86 5.86 -0.09
N LYS A 68 3.13 6.74 -1.06
CA LYS A 68 4.29 7.63 -1.03
C LYS A 68 3.85 9.03 -0.62
N CYS A 69 4.51 9.60 0.38
CA CYS A 69 4.27 10.97 0.80
C CYS A 69 4.72 11.95 -0.31
N PRO A 70 3.85 12.86 -0.79
CA PRO A 70 4.25 13.84 -1.80
C PRO A 70 5.17 14.94 -1.24
N CYS A 71 5.19 15.16 0.08
CA CYS A 71 5.98 16.21 0.72
C CYS A 71 7.46 15.83 0.87
N CYS A 72 7.75 14.64 1.41
CA CYS A 72 9.12 14.19 1.65
C CYS A 72 9.54 12.98 0.81
N GLY A 73 8.62 12.37 0.05
CA GLY A 73 8.90 11.17 -0.73
C GLY A 73 8.97 9.88 0.09
N ALA A 74 8.82 9.93 1.42
CA ALA A 74 8.88 8.74 2.25
C ALA A 74 7.67 7.82 2.02
N GLU A 75 7.90 6.52 2.05
CA GLU A 75 6.88 5.50 1.94
C GLU A 75 6.26 5.21 3.31
N ASN A 76 4.93 5.06 3.32
CA ASN A 76 4.16 4.84 4.53
C ASN A 76 3.22 3.64 4.38
N GLU A 77 3.08 2.85 5.43
CA GLU A 77 2.28 1.64 5.47
C GLU A 77 0.82 1.99 5.80
N VAL A 78 -0.11 1.43 5.03
CA VAL A 78 -1.55 1.48 5.34
C VAL A 78 -1.94 0.10 5.86
N LYS A 79 -2.48 0.03 7.07
CA LYS A 79 -2.84 -1.25 7.66
C LYS A 79 -4.00 -1.85 6.88
N PHE A 80 -3.96 -3.18 6.71
CA PHE A 80 -5.01 -3.94 6.05
C PHE A 80 -6.41 -3.68 6.63
N SER A 81 -6.50 -3.52 7.95
CA SER A 81 -7.75 -3.28 8.67
C SER A 81 -8.34 -1.88 8.44
N GLU A 82 -7.54 -0.93 7.95
CA GLU A 82 -8.00 0.44 7.68
C GLU A 82 -8.63 0.56 6.29
N ILE A 83 -8.31 -0.37 5.39
CA ILE A 83 -8.83 -0.37 4.02
C ILE A 83 -10.08 -1.27 3.96
N PRO A 84 -11.24 -0.77 3.52
CA PRO A 84 -12.43 -1.60 3.29
C PRO A 84 -12.17 -2.67 2.22
N ASP A 85 -12.79 -3.85 2.36
CA ASP A 85 -12.63 -4.98 1.42
C ASP A 85 -12.90 -4.60 -0.04
N LYS A 86 -13.90 -3.75 -0.29
CA LYS A 86 -14.24 -3.28 -1.64
C LYS A 86 -13.06 -2.52 -2.28
N ILE A 87 -12.37 -1.70 -1.49
CA ILE A 87 -11.21 -0.92 -1.93
C ILE A 87 -10.00 -1.82 -2.16
N ARG A 88 -9.75 -2.77 -1.25
CA ARG A 88 -8.68 -3.75 -1.40
C ARG A 88 -8.76 -4.50 -2.73
N LYS A 89 -9.95 -4.98 -3.10
CA LYS A 89 -10.19 -5.65 -4.39
C LYS A 89 -9.91 -4.75 -5.60
N ILE A 90 -10.15 -3.45 -5.49
CA ILE A 90 -9.87 -2.48 -6.56
C ILE A 90 -8.35 -2.31 -6.71
N ILE A 91 -7.63 -2.13 -5.61
CA ILE A 91 -6.16 -2.00 -5.59
C ILE A 91 -5.53 -3.28 -6.17
N GLU A 92 -5.92 -4.46 -5.69
CA GLU A 92 -5.44 -5.75 -6.19
C GLU A 92 -5.67 -5.94 -7.68
N LYS A 93 -6.87 -5.57 -8.17
CA LYS A 93 -7.21 -5.66 -9.59
C LYS A 93 -6.32 -4.74 -10.43
N ARG A 94 -6.13 -3.50 -9.99
CA ARG A 94 -5.27 -2.52 -10.68
C ARG A 94 -3.81 -2.98 -10.74
N GLU A 95 -3.29 -3.54 -9.66
CA GLU A 95 -1.92 -4.07 -9.62
C GLU A 95 -1.75 -5.29 -10.55
N LYS A 96 -2.76 -6.18 -10.62
CA LYS A 96 -2.76 -7.28 -11.61
C LYS A 96 -2.79 -6.78 -13.05
N GLU A 97 -3.59 -5.76 -13.35
CA GLU A 97 -3.67 -5.14 -14.68
C GLU A 97 -2.30 -4.53 -15.08
N LYS A 98 -1.65 -3.77 -14.19
CA LYS A 98 -0.29 -3.25 -14.42
C LYS A 98 0.73 -4.35 -14.68
N GLN A 99 0.65 -5.49 -13.97
CA GLN A 99 1.56 -6.61 -14.20
C GLN A 99 1.33 -7.31 -15.54
N LEU A 100 0.09 -7.37 -16.00
CA LEU A 100 -0.26 -7.92 -17.32
C LEU A 100 0.22 -7.02 -18.45
N GLU A 101 0.11 -5.69 -18.30
CA GLU A 101 0.63 -4.73 -19.27
C GLU A 101 2.16 -4.77 -19.39
N LYS A 102 2.89 -4.92 -18.27
CA LYS A 102 4.36 -5.04 -18.29
C LYS A 102 4.89 -6.32 -18.95
N LYS A 103 4.04 -7.32 -19.17
CA LYS A 103 4.39 -8.60 -19.81
C LYS A 103 4.08 -8.65 -21.31
N LYS A 104 3.43 -7.63 -21.86
CA LYS A 104 3.24 -7.46 -23.30
C LYS A 104 4.37 -6.65 -23.90
#